data_AF-A0A5N0IAC5-F1
#
_entry.id   AF-A0A5N0IAC5-F1
#
_cell.length_a   1.000
_cell.length_b   1.000
_cell.length_c   1.000
_cell.angle_alpha   90.00
_cell.angle_beta   90.00
_cell.angle_gamma   90.00
#
_symmetry.space_group_name_H-M   'P 1'
#
loop_
_entity.id
_entity.type
_entity.pdbx_description
1 polymer ?
#
loop_
_entity_poly.entity_id
_entity_poly.type
_entity_poly.pdbx_seq_one_letter_code
_entity_poly.pdbx_strand_id
1 'polypeptide(L)'
;MYVKRHAIVKGGKRYVYLRLVEAYRDEHGRVRHRVLRTLGREDQLKASGQLEQLAASFARLDPPPAGTRRHVGPLLLVAHYLARLGLVELVDSAAPMRGRAMLTHGEVIAALVANRLCGPAPLYDVAGWASSAAMAELFGVPAGLLNDDRLGRALEALAPVAEQIRGELALAAAAQAAAGERGCGDRAGEPTSDV
;
A
#
# COMPACT_ATOMS: atom_id res chain seq x y z
N MET A 1 1.75 20.45 12.35
CA MET A 1 0.39 20.24 12.91
C MET A 1 0.28 18.79 13.39
N TYR A 2 -0.54 18.48 14.39
CA TYR A 2 -0.75 17.12 14.88
C TYR A 2 -2.16 16.93 15.45
N VAL A 3 -2.61 15.68 15.59
CA VAL A 3 -3.91 15.35 16.19
C VAL A 3 -3.75 15.24 17.71
N LYS A 4 -4.58 15.96 18.46
CA LYS A 4 -4.60 15.95 19.93
C LYS A 4 -5.92 15.37 20.44
N ARG A 5 -5.84 14.44 21.39
CA ARG A 5 -6.99 13.92 22.12
C ARG A 5 -7.38 14.91 23.23
N HIS A 6 -8.65 15.27 23.30
CA HIS A 6 -9.20 16.17 24.32
C HIS A 6 -10.38 15.49 25.03
N ALA A 7 -10.15 15.05 26.27
CA ALA A 7 -11.16 14.38 27.07
C ALA A 7 -12.00 15.39 27.88
N ILE A 8 -13.31 15.19 27.94
CA ILE A 8 -14.27 15.96 28.74
C ILE A 8 -15.12 14.98 29.53
N VAL A 9 -15.33 15.24 30.81
CA VAL A 9 -16.27 14.49 31.66
C VAL A 9 -17.56 15.28 31.77
N LYS A 10 -18.69 14.70 31.39
CA LYS A 10 -20.02 15.32 31.51
C LYS A 10 -21.04 14.29 31.95
N GLY A 11 -21.71 14.54 33.08
CA GLY A 11 -22.72 13.63 33.63
C GLY A 11 -22.20 12.23 33.94
N GLY A 12 -20.98 12.13 34.49
CA GLY A 12 -20.34 10.84 34.82
C GLY A 12 -19.76 10.06 33.63
N LYS A 13 -19.98 10.50 32.38
CA LYS A 13 -19.43 9.86 31.18
C LYS A 13 -18.25 10.65 30.63
N ARG A 14 -17.19 9.94 30.20
CA ARG A 14 -15.99 10.50 29.58
C ARG A 14 -16.15 10.50 28.06
N TYR A 15 -16.03 11.67 27.45
CA TYR A 15 -16.06 11.87 26.01
C TYR A 15 -14.67 12.30 25.52
N VAL A 16 -14.17 11.67 24.46
CA VAL A 16 -12.88 12.04 23.86
C VAL A 16 -13.12 12.65 22.50
N TYR A 17 -12.63 13.88 22.29
CA TYR A 17 -12.69 14.59 21.03
C TYR A 17 -11.31 14.64 20.38
N LEU A 18 -11.25 14.45 19.08
CA LEU A 18 -10.05 14.64 18.29
C LEU A 18 -9.99 16.08 17.77
N ARG A 19 -8.86 16.75 17.98
CA ARG A 19 -8.62 18.12 17.51
C ARG A 19 -7.35 18.17 16.68
N LEU A 20 -7.40 18.84 15.53
CA LEU A 20 -6.22 19.21 14.77
C LEU A 20 -5.61 20.47 15.39
N VAL A 21 -4.34 20.38 15.79
CA VAL A 21 -3.63 21.42 16.52
C VAL A 21 -2.35 21.80 15.79
N GLU A 22 -2.06 23.09 15.76
CA GLU A 22 -0.80 23.64 15.29
C GLU A 22 0.03 24.11 16.48
N ALA A 23 1.30 23.72 16.52
CA ALA A 23 2.27 24.30 17.46
C ALA A 23 2.95 25.48 16.77
N TYR A 24 2.96 26.63 17.44
CA TYR A 24 3.64 27.85 16.98
C TYR A 24 4.43 28.45 18.14
N ARG A 25 5.46 29.22 17.84
CA ARG A 25 6.19 30.00 18.85
C ARG A 25 5.59 31.41 18.89
N ASP A 26 5.30 31.91 20.08
CA ASP A 26 4.93 33.31 20.24
C ASP A 26 6.16 34.22 20.11
N GLU A 27 5.95 35.54 20.08
CA GLU A 27 7.00 36.55 19.96
C GLU A 27 8.05 36.47 21.10
N HIS A 28 7.71 35.81 22.20
CA HIS A 28 8.58 35.59 23.36
C HIS A 28 9.26 34.20 23.34
N GLY A 29 9.18 33.49 22.21
CA GLY A 29 9.82 32.18 21.99
C GLY A 29 9.12 30.99 22.66
N ARG A 30 7.98 31.20 23.34
CA ARG A 30 7.26 30.13 24.05
C ARG A 30 6.42 29.33 23.06
N VAL A 31 6.45 28.01 23.20
CA VAL A 31 5.63 27.11 22.37
C VAL A 31 4.17 27.19 22.83
N ARG A 32 3.29 27.60 21.92
CA ARG A 32 1.84 27.66 22.10
C ARG A 32 1.15 26.73 21.12
N HIS A 33 -0.06 26.33 21.47
CA HIS A 33 -0.88 25.43 20.66
C HIS A 33 -2.15 26.17 20.22
N ARG A 34 -2.39 26.21 18.91
CA ARG A 34 -3.63 26.72 18.31
C ARG A 34 -4.48 25.54 17.85
N VAL A 35 -5.72 25.46 18.32
CA VAL A 35 -6.68 24.48 17.78
C VAL A 35 -7.15 25.00 16.43
N LEU A 36 -6.87 24.24 15.36
CA LEU A 36 -7.31 24.58 14.01
C LEU A 36 -8.74 24.09 13.76
N ARG A 37 -9.01 22.84 14.14
CA ARG A 37 -10.32 22.23 13.93
C ARG A 37 -10.60 21.12 14.93
N THR A 38 -11.86 20.96 15.32
CA THR A 38 -12.33 19.76 16.03
C THR A 38 -12.84 18.77 15.00
N LEU A 39 -12.27 17.58 14.95
CA LEU A 39 -12.61 16.54 13.98
C LEU A 39 -13.89 15.78 14.37
N GLY A 40 -14.20 15.75 15.67
CA GLY A 40 -15.37 15.07 16.20
C GLY A 40 -15.03 14.20 17.40
N ARG A 41 -15.99 13.37 17.80
CA ARG A 41 -15.84 12.40 18.88
C ARG A 41 -15.09 11.17 18.41
N GLU A 42 -14.05 10.77 19.12
CA GLU A 42 -13.18 9.64 18.76
C GLU A 42 -13.96 8.33 18.60
N ASP A 43 -14.90 8.05 19.50
CA ASP A 43 -15.72 6.84 19.48
C ASP A 43 -16.64 6.78 18.24
N GLN A 44 -17.23 7.91 17.87
CA GLN A 44 -18.10 8.01 16.69
C GLN A 44 -17.31 7.93 15.37
N LEU A 45 -16.13 8.54 15.34
CA LEU A 45 -15.25 8.53 14.16
C LEU A 45 -14.68 7.13 13.89
N LYS A 46 -14.36 6.38 14.96
CA LYS A 46 -13.97 4.96 14.87
C LYS A 46 -15.13 4.07 14.43
N ALA A 47 -16.30 4.24 15.05
CA ALA A 47 -17.48 3.43 14.72
C ALA A 47 -17.96 3.62 13.28
N SER A 48 -17.78 4.83 12.71
CA SER A 48 -18.14 5.13 11.33
C SER A 48 -17.04 4.80 10.30
N GLY A 49 -15.83 4.42 10.74
CA GLY A 49 -14.67 4.21 9.86
C GLY A 49 -14.11 5.49 9.22
N GLN A 50 -14.64 6.66 9.58
CA GLN A 50 -14.16 7.95 9.06
C GLN A 50 -12.72 8.25 9.48
N LEU A 51 -12.33 7.78 10.68
CA LEU A 51 -10.96 7.96 11.17
C LEU A 51 -9.97 7.16 10.31
N GLU A 52 -10.29 5.90 10.03
CA GLU A 52 -9.51 5.02 9.18
C GLU A 52 -9.46 5.54 7.74
N GLN A 53 -10.57 6.03 7.20
CA GLN A 53 -10.62 6.63 5.86
C GLN A 53 -9.74 7.89 5.79
N LEU A 54 -9.77 8.74 6.81
CA LEU A 54 -8.93 9.93 6.90
C LEU A 54 -7.46 9.54 6.98
N ALA A 55 -7.08 8.62 7.86
CA ALA A 55 -5.71 8.12 7.97
C ALA A 55 -5.22 7.51 6.65
N ALA A 56 -6.04 6.69 6.00
CA ALA A 56 -5.74 6.08 4.72
C ALA A 56 -5.50 7.10 3.60
N SER A 57 -6.25 8.21 3.59
CA SER A 57 -6.09 9.28 2.59
C SER A 57 -4.72 9.96 2.64
N PHE A 58 -4.07 9.96 3.81
CA PHE A 58 -2.74 10.52 3.99
C PHE A 58 -1.62 9.47 3.92
N ALA A 59 -1.94 8.17 3.86
CA ALA A 59 -0.93 7.12 3.97
C ALA A 59 0.14 7.16 2.85
N ARG A 60 -0.20 7.69 1.66
CA ARG A 60 0.77 7.90 0.57
C ARG A 60 1.56 9.21 0.69
N LEU A 61 1.08 10.14 1.51
CA LEU A 61 1.67 11.46 1.76
C LEU A 61 2.51 11.51 3.05
N ASP A 62 2.56 10.42 3.80
CA ASP A 62 3.31 10.31 5.04
C ASP A 62 4.70 9.70 4.76
N PRO A 63 5.76 10.53 4.60
CA PRO A 63 7.09 10.01 4.37
C PRO A 63 7.58 9.28 5.63
N PRO A 64 8.29 8.15 5.49
CA PRO A 64 8.86 7.48 6.65
C PRO A 64 9.84 8.41 7.38
N PRO A 65 9.96 8.30 8.71
CA PRO A 65 10.94 9.08 9.47
C PRO A 65 12.35 8.94 8.90
N ALA A 66 13.14 10.02 8.95
CA ALA A 66 14.53 9.99 8.52
C ALA A 66 15.29 8.86 9.24
N GLY A 67 16.07 8.08 8.47
CA GLY A 67 16.80 6.92 9.00
C GLY A 67 16.00 5.62 9.07
N THR A 68 14.74 5.60 8.61
CA THR A 68 13.97 4.36 8.44
C THR A 68 14.70 3.41 7.50
N ARG A 69 14.88 2.16 7.92
CA ARG A 69 15.46 1.09 7.10
C ARG A 69 14.36 0.11 6.73
N ARG A 70 14.35 -0.31 5.47
CA ARG A 70 13.43 -1.32 4.94
C ARG A 70 14.19 -2.51 4.41
N HIS A 71 13.62 -3.70 4.58
CA HIS A 71 14.11 -4.91 3.94
C HIS A 71 13.67 -4.93 2.48
N VAL A 72 14.66 -4.93 1.59
CA VAL A 72 14.45 -5.02 0.15
C VAL A 72 14.55 -6.48 -0.28
N GLY A 73 15.72 -7.10 -0.17
CA GLY A 73 15.90 -8.54 -0.40
C GLY A 73 15.30 -9.03 -1.74
N PRO A 74 14.58 -10.17 -1.76
CA PRO A 74 13.96 -10.70 -2.98
C PRO A 74 12.82 -9.84 -3.53
N LEU A 75 12.34 -8.84 -2.77
CA LEU A 75 11.21 -8.00 -3.14
C LEU A 75 11.47 -7.20 -4.43
N LEU A 76 12.73 -6.84 -4.71
CA LEU A 76 13.09 -6.19 -5.98
C LEU A 76 12.77 -7.05 -7.19
N LEU A 77 13.10 -8.34 -7.14
CA LEU A 77 12.82 -9.26 -8.23
C LEU A 77 11.32 -9.49 -8.37
N VAL A 78 10.62 -9.64 -7.25
CA VAL A 78 9.16 -9.81 -7.26
C VAL A 78 8.48 -8.57 -7.84
N ALA A 79 8.84 -7.37 -7.39
CA ALA A 79 8.29 -6.12 -7.93
C ALA A 79 8.52 -6.00 -9.44
N HIS A 80 9.74 -6.30 -9.90
CA HIS A 80 10.10 -6.28 -11.32
C HIS A 80 9.23 -7.24 -12.14
N TYR A 81 9.09 -8.50 -11.73
CA TYR A 81 8.32 -9.47 -12.49
C TYR A 81 6.81 -9.26 -12.40
N LEU A 82 6.28 -8.83 -11.25
CA LEU A 82 4.86 -8.52 -11.13
C LEU A 82 4.46 -7.33 -12.00
N ALA A 83 5.30 -6.29 -12.08
CA ALA A 83 5.08 -5.16 -12.99
C ALA A 83 5.21 -5.59 -14.45
N ARG A 84 6.24 -6.37 -14.80
CA ARG A 84 6.43 -6.87 -16.18
C ARG A 84 5.28 -7.76 -16.66
N LEU A 85 4.73 -8.58 -15.78
CA LEU A 85 3.60 -9.44 -16.09
C LEU A 85 2.24 -8.70 -16.05
N GLY A 86 2.20 -7.44 -15.61
CA GLY A 86 0.98 -6.65 -15.54
C GLY A 86 -0.04 -7.20 -14.54
N LEU A 87 0.41 -7.78 -13.42
CA LEU A 87 -0.49 -8.46 -12.48
C LEU A 87 -1.58 -7.51 -11.95
N VAL A 88 -1.21 -6.27 -11.63
CA VAL A 88 -2.14 -5.30 -11.03
C VAL A 88 -3.26 -4.97 -12.01
N GLU A 89 -2.90 -4.62 -13.24
CA GLU A 89 -3.81 -4.25 -14.31
C GLU A 89 -4.75 -5.41 -14.66
N LEU A 90 -4.20 -6.62 -14.68
CA LEU A 90 -4.94 -7.84 -14.99
C LEU A 90 -5.99 -8.13 -13.91
N VAL A 91 -5.60 -8.05 -12.63
CA VAL A 91 -6.53 -8.23 -11.51
C VAL A 91 -7.59 -7.12 -11.50
N ASP A 92 -7.20 -5.87 -11.70
CA ASP A 92 -8.12 -4.73 -11.68
C ASP A 92 -9.12 -4.76 -12.85
N SER A 93 -8.73 -5.33 -13.99
CA SER A 93 -9.60 -5.56 -15.14
C SER A 93 -10.60 -6.69 -14.89
N ALA A 94 -10.16 -7.78 -14.26
CA ALA A 94 -11.00 -8.95 -13.98
C ALA A 94 -11.94 -8.74 -12.79
N ALA A 95 -11.51 -7.99 -11.76
CA ALA A 95 -12.26 -7.72 -10.54
C ALA A 95 -12.31 -6.21 -10.24
N PRO A 96 -13.06 -5.42 -11.03
CA PRO A 96 -13.08 -3.97 -10.88
C PRO A 96 -13.72 -3.52 -9.56
N MET A 97 -13.10 -2.54 -8.91
CA MET A 97 -13.65 -1.91 -7.71
C MET A 97 -14.69 -0.83 -8.05
N ARG A 98 -15.77 -0.76 -7.27
CA ARG A 98 -16.72 0.35 -7.34
C ARG A 98 -16.37 1.42 -6.31
N GLY A 99 -16.21 2.67 -6.74
CA GLY A 99 -16.02 3.83 -5.86
C GLY A 99 -14.56 4.24 -5.60
N ARG A 100 -14.35 5.08 -4.58
CA ARG A 100 -13.02 5.61 -4.21
C ARG A 100 -12.33 4.67 -3.22
N ALA A 101 -11.59 3.68 -3.74
CA ALA A 101 -10.74 2.83 -2.93
C ALA A 101 -9.35 3.44 -2.73
N MET A 102 -8.78 3.29 -1.54
CA MET A 102 -7.40 3.76 -1.27
C MET A 102 -6.31 2.81 -1.82
N LEU A 103 -6.70 1.56 -2.08
CA LEU A 103 -5.93 0.56 -2.81
C LEU A 103 -6.86 -0.18 -3.75
N THR A 104 -6.38 -0.53 -4.94
CA THR A 104 -7.09 -1.41 -5.88
C THR A 104 -7.02 -2.88 -5.44
N HIS A 105 -7.84 -3.75 -6.05
CA HIS A 105 -7.71 -5.19 -5.79
C HIS A 105 -6.36 -5.69 -6.29
N GLY A 106 -5.90 -5.23 -7.45
CA GLY A 106 -4.58 -5.55 -8.00
C GLY A 106 -3.44 -5.16 -7.07
N GLU A 107 -3.46 -3.96 -6.50
CA GLU A 107 -2.44 -3.52 -5.52
C GLU A 107 -2.42 -4.43 -4.28
N VAL A 108 -3.59 -4.84 -3.78
CA VAL A 108 -3.69 -5.74 -2.63
C VAL A 108 -3.20 -7.15 -2.97
N ILE A 109 -3.60 -7.70 -4.13
CA ILE A 109 -3.17 -9.04 -4.55
C ILE A 109 -1.66 -9.06 -4.82
N ALA A 110 -1.10 -8.01 -5.43
CA ALA A 110 0.35 -7.87 -5.61
C ALA A 110 1.08 -7.86 -4.25
N ALA A 111 0.54 -7.16 -3.24
CA ALA A 111 1.08 -7.18 -1.88
C ALA A 111 1.06 -8.57 -1.24
N LEU A 112 -0.03 -9.32 -1.41
CA LEU A 112 -0.17 -10.67 -0.86
C LEU A 112 0.77 -11.67 -1.55
N VAL A 113 0.93 -11.57 -2.89
CA VAL A 113 1.90 -12.38 -3.63
C VAL A 113 3.32 -12.05 -3.17
N ALA A 114 3.66 -10.77 -3.02
CA ALA A 114 4.95 -10.34 -2.49
C ALA A 114 5.21 -10.85 -1.08
N ASN A 115 4.24 -10.76 -0.17
CA ASN A 115 4.33 -11.33 1.17
C ASN A 115 4.64 -12.83 1.10
N ARG A 116 3.88 -13.58 0.28
CA ARG A 116 4.01 -15.02 0.16
C ARG A 116 5.38 -15.46 -0.36
N LEU A 117 5.99 -14.68 -1.27
CA LEU A 117 7.28 -15.00 -1.89
C LEU A 117 8.49 -14.51 -1.10
N CYS A 118 8.37 -13.43 -0.33
CA CYS A 118 9.53 -12.77 0.29
C CYS A 118 9.63 -12.97 1.81
N GLY A 119 8.52 -13.22 2.50
CA GLY A 119 8.49 -13.29 3.96
C GLY A 119 7.08 -13.52 4.45
N PRO A 120 6.57 -14.76 4.38
CA PRO A 120 5.17 -15.05 4.62
C PRO A 120 4.76 -14.66 6.04
N ALA A 121 3.77 -13.77 6.14
CA ALA A 121 3.14 -13.36 7.38
C ALA A 121 1.67 -13.81 7.35
N PRO A 122 1.05 -14.10 8.51
CA PRO A 122 -0.39 -14.34 8.57
C PRO A 122 -1.16 -13.08 8.13
N LEU A 123 -2.39 -13.23 7.61
CA LEU A 123 -3.18 -12.11 7.07
C LEU A 123 -3.32 -10.93 8.04
N TYR A 124 -3.49 -11.21 9.33
CA TYR A 124 -3.60 -10.17 10.36
C TYR A 124 -2.30 -9.37 10.60
N ASP A 125 -1.16 -9.83 10.10
CA ASP A 125 0.17 -9.21 10.29
C ASP A 125 0.87 -8.86 8.96
N VAL A 126 0.18 -8.91 7.83
CA VAL A 126 0.74 -8.46 6.54
C VAL A 126 1.11 -6.98 6.59
N ALA A 127 0.33 -6.15 7.29
CA ALA A 127 0.68 -4.75 7.54
C ALA A 127 1.98 -4.61 8.35
N GLY A 128 2.17 -5.45 9.37
CA GLY A 128 3.41 -5.48 10.17
C GLY A 128 4.61 -5.83 9.31
N TRP A 129 4.51 -6.90 8.52
CA TRP A 129 5.55 -7.28 7.55
C TRP A 129 5.83 -6.15 6.55
N ALA A 130 4.80 -5.58 5.92
CA ALA A 130 4.94 -4.51 4.92
C ALA A 130 5.55 -3.23 5.51
N SER A 131 5.40 -3.00 6.82
CA SER A 131 6.06 -1.91 7.53
C SER A 131 7.56 -2.16 7.70
N SER A 132 8.04 -3.40 7.63
CA SER A 132 9.48 -3.70 7.67
C SER A 132 10.07 -3.83 6.26
N ALA A 133 9.26 -4.20 5.27
CA ALA A 133 9.66 -4.38 3.88
C ALA A 133 9.57 -3.08 3.07
N ALA A 134 10.30 -3.00 1.94
CA ALA A 134 10.26 -1.85 1.04
C ALA A 134 8.98 -1.81 0.16
N MET A 135 7.83 -2.12 0.76
CA MET A 135 6.56 -2.29 0.06
C MET A 135 6.00 -0.96 -0.45
N ALA A 136 6.09 0.09 0.36
CA ALA A 136 5.65 1.43 -0.04
C ALA A 136 6.53 1.97 -1.18
N GLU A 137 7.82 1.68 -1.13
CA GLU A 137 8.83 2.20 -2.05
C GLU A 137 8.81 1.47 -3.40
N LEU A 138 8.62 0.15 -3.41
CA LEU A 138 8.66 -0.65 -4.64
C LEU A 138 7.30 -0.83 -5.31
N PHE A 139 6.20 -0.82 -4.56
CA PHE A 139 4.86 -1.05 -5.09
C PHE A 139 3.94 0.17 -4.97
N GLY A 140 4.39 1.23 -4.29
CA GLY A 140 3.52 2.38 -3.99
C GLY A 140 2.41 2.04 -2.99
N VAL A 141 2.52 0.93 -2.25
CA VAL A 141 1.51 0.42 -1.31
C VAL A 141 1.97 0.63 0.14
N PRO A 142 1.45 1.65 0.84
CA PRO A 142 1.74 1.87 2.25
C PRO A 142 1.23 0.73 3.13
N ALA A 143 2.04 0.31 4.10
CA ALA A 143 1.68 -0.73 5.07
C ALA A 143 0.37 -0.44 5.82
N GLY A 144 0.11 0.83 6.15
CA GLY A 144 -1.11 1.25 6.85
C GLY A 144 -2.41 1.05 6.05
N LEU A 145 -2.33 0.76 4.75
CA LEU A 145 -3.49 0.44 3.92
C LEU A 145 -3.79 -1.06 3.86
N LEU A 146 -2.87 -1.93 4.29
CA LEU A 146 -2.97 -3.39 4.23
C LEU A 146 -3.66 -3.98 5.48
N ASN A 147 -4.80 -3.41 5.87
CA ASN A 147 -5.61 -3.99 6.94
C ASN A 147 -6.31 -5.28 6.49
N ASP A 148 -6.50 -6.20 7.43
CA ASP A 148 -7.08 -7.53 7.25
C ASP A 148 -8.45 -7.49 6.56
N ASP A 149 -9.32 -6.55 6.93
CA ASP A 149 -10.61 -6.33 6.27
C ASP A 149 -10.47 -6.08 4.75
N ARG A 150 -9.47 -5.28 4.35
CA ARG A 150 -9.22 -4.99 2.93
C ARG A 150 -8.60 -6.18 2.23
N LEU A 151 -7.68 -6.89 2.89
CA LEU A 151 -7.09 -8.12 2.35
C LEU A 151 -8.19 -9.18 2.11
N GLY A 152 -9.08 -9.37 3.08
CA GLY A 152 -10.22 -10.28 2.99
C GLY A 152 -11.14 -9.94 1.82
N ARG A 153 -11.58 -8.67 1.70
CA ARG A 153 -12.43 -8.24 0.57
C ARG A 153 -11.78 -8.43 -0.79
N ALA A 154 -10.47 -8.18 -0.91
CA ALA A 154 -9.76 -8.39 -2.16
C ALA A 154 -9.67 -9.88 -2.52
N LEU A 155 -9.47 -10.76 -1.54
CA LEU A 155 -9.47 -12.21 -1.75
C LEU A 155 -10.85 -12.74 -2.13
N GLU A 156 -11.92 -12.24 -1.51
CA GLU A 156 -13.31 -12.56 -1.89
C GLU A 156 -13.60 -12.14 -3.33
N ALA A 157 -13.14 -10.95 -3.74
CA ALA A 157 -13.31 -10.46 -5.11
C ALA A 157 -12.44 -11.23 -6.13
N LEU A 158 -11.26 -11.70 -5.73
CA LEU A 158 -10.35 -12.48 -6.57
C LEU A 158 -10.87 -13.91 -6.80
N ALA A 159 -11.46 -14.54 -5.78
CA ALA A 159 -11.86 -15.95 -5.80
C ALA A 159 -12.62 -16.40 -7.07
N PRO A 160 -13.66 -15.70 -7.56
CA PRO A 160 -14.40 -16.13 -8.77
C PRO A 160 -13.59 -16.00 -10.08
N VAL A 161 -12.57 -15.15 -10.12
CA VAL A 161 -11.78 -14.84 -11.34
C VAL A 161 -10.35 -15.39 -11.28
N ALA A 162 -9.96 -16.06 -10.20
CA ALA A 162 -8.59 -16.50 -9.95
C ALA A 162 -8.03 -17.41 -11.06
N GLU A 163 -8.83 -18.34 -11.59
CA GLU A 163 -8.37 -19.25 -12.66
C GLU A 163 -8.21 -18.54 -14.01
N GLN A 164 -9.08 -17.58 -14.33
CA GLN A 164 -8.89 -16.72 -15.51
C GLN A 164 -7.58 -15.95 -15.39
N ILE A 165 -7.36 -15.30 -14.24
CA ILE A 165 -6.15 -14.51 -13.98
C ILE A 165 -4.90 -15.39 -14.07
N ARG A 166 -4.94 -16.60 -13.51
CA ARG A 166 -3.84 -17.57 -13.61
C ARG A 166 -3.51 -17.89 -15.07
N GLY A 167 -4.52 -18.15 -15.89
CA GLY A 167 -4.34 -18.48 -17.32
C GLY A 167 -3.74 -17.33 -18.12
N GLU A 168 -4.27 -16.12 -17.95
CA GLU A 168 -3.77 -14.91 -18.62
C GLU A 168 -2.33 -14.59 -18.19
N LEU A 169 -2.02 -14.71 -16.90
CA LEU A 169 -0.67 -14.49 -16.38
C LEU A 169 0.34 -15.51 -16.93
N ALA A 170 -0.04 -16.79 -17.01
CA ALA A 170 0.78 -17.84 -17.60
C ALA A 170 1.06 -17.59 -19.09
N LEU A 171 0.04 -17.15 -19.83
CA LEU A 171 0.17 -16.79 -21.24
C LEU A 171 1.11 -15.58 -21.42
N ALA A 172 0.95 -14.54 -20.58
CA ALA A 172 1.81 -13.36 -20.59
C ALA A 172 3.28 -13.74 -20.31
N ALA A 173 3.52 -14.61 -19.34
CA ALA A 173 4.86 -15.10 -19.02
C ALA A 173 5.48 -15.87 -20.20
N ALA A 174 4.74 -16.79 -20.82
CA ALA A 174 5.21 -17.56 -21.97
C ALA A 174 5.54 -16.66 -23.18
N ALA A 175 4.68 -15.69 -23.49
CA ALA A 175 4.89 -14.75 -24.58
C ALA A 175 6.15 -13.90 -24.37
N GLN A 176 6.39 -13.44 -23.14
CA GLN A 176 7.58 -12.64 -22.81
C GLN A 176 8.88 -13.48 -22.80
N ALA A 177 8.82 -14.74 -22.38
CA ALA A 177 9.96 -15.65 -22.45
C ALA A 177 10.40 -15.86 -23.92
N ALA A 178 9.44 -16.16 -24.81
CA ALA A 178 9.70 -16.33 -26.23
C ALA A 178 10.19 -15.04 -26.92
N ALA A 179 9.80 -13.86 -26.43
CA ALA A 179 10.32 -12.59 -26.92
C ALA A 179 11.77 -12.31 -26.45
N GLY A 180 12.12 -12.70 -25.22
CA GLY A 180 13.46 -12.55 -24.67
C GLY A 180 14.52 -13.40 -25.38
N GLU A 181 14.14 -14.61 -25.83
CA GLU A 181 15.03 -15.50 -26.59
C GLU A 181 15.40 -14.93 -27.96
N ARG A 182 14.45 -14.25 -28.63
CA ARG A 182 14.68 -13.62 -29.94
C ARG A 182 15.63 -12.42 -29.89
N GLY A 183 15.61 -11.64 -28.81
CA GLY A 183 16.50 -10.47 -28.65
C GLY A 183 17.95 -10.78 -28.26
N CYS A 184 18.26 -12.03 -27.89
CA CYS A 184 19.63 -12.47 -27.62
C CYS A 184 20.33 -13.04 -28.88
N GLY A 185 19.56 -13.63 -29.81
CA GLY A 185 20.09 -14.22 -31.05
C GLY A 185 20.60 -13.21 -32.08
N ASP A 186 20.04 -12.00 -32.14
CA ASP A 186 20.39 -10.99 -33.16
C ASP A 186 21.67 -10.18 -32.86
N ARG A 187 22.32 -10.38 -31.70
CA ARG A 187 23.58 -9.69 -31.33
C ARG A 187 24.85 -10.52 -31.54
N ALA A 188 24.75 -11.67 -32.20
CA ALA A 188 25.89 -12.56 -32.49
C ALA A 188 26.33 -12.54 -33.96
N GLY A 189 26.01 -11.47 -34.70
CA GLY A 189 26.38 -11.31 -36.11
C GLY A 189 26.84 -9.89 -36.43
N GLU A 190 28.04 -9.51 -35.99
CA GLU A 190 28.76 -8.39 -36.60
C GLU A 190 29.95 -8.97 -37.38
N PRO A 191 30.12 -8.56 -38.65
CA PRO A 191 31.03 -9.23 -39.57
C PRO A 191 32.47 -8.79 -39.32
N THR A 192 33.39 -9.74 -39.32
CA THR A 192 34.80 -9.49 -39.59
C THR A 192 34.93 -8.88 -41.00
N SER A 193 35.22 -7.59 -41.08
CA SER A 193 35.72 -6.96 -42.29
C SER A 193 37.14 -6.45 -42.05
N ASP A 194 38.07 -7.12 -42.74
CA ASP A 194 39.45 -6.76 -43.04
C ASP A 194 39.77 -5.26 -43.07
N VAL A 195 40.86 -4.88 -42.37
CA VAL A 195 42.00 -4.11 -42.90
C VAL A 195 43.27 -4.56 -42.17
#